data_AF-A0A847YW53-F1
#
_entry.id   AF-A0A847YW53-F1
#
_cell.length_a   1.000
_cell.length_b   1.000
_cell.length_c   1.000
_cell.angle_alpha   90.00
_cell.angle_beta   90.00
_cell.angle_gamma   90.00
#
_symmetry.space_group_name_H-M   'P 1'
#
loop_
_entity.id
_entity.type
_entity.pdbx_description
1 polymer ?
#
loop_
_entity_poly.entity_id
_entity_poly.type
_entity_poly.pdbx_seq_one_letter_code
_entity_poly.pdbx_strand_id
1 'polypeptide(L)'
;MRKIKHIAIFGGAEAADGSILYQEVFNVAQTLAEHDYTIVNGGGPGVMLAATQGAESVGGKTLSVTFDPKNAPGFEGRYVKNQTDKEIKTHNYIERMFTLMEQSDCYVIFNGGTGTISEFGTAWCLARLYYGHHKPFILYGNFWHDVIAAFYKNMMMRANDDKVFEITNSPEEVLRAINLFNKEREEVKLKYPKSKVDKKYTR
;
A
#
# COMPACT_ATOMS: atom_id res chain seq x y z
N MET A 1 18.05 0.11 -3.67
CA MET A 1 16.60 0.38 -3.68
C MET A 1 16.36 1.87 -3.43
N ARG A 2 15.27 2.49 -3.90
CA ARG A 2 15.01 3.92 -3.61
C ARG A 2 14.56 4.07 -2.15
N LYS A 3 14.80 5.24 -1.53
CA LYS A 3 14.22 5.58 -0.22
C LYS A 3 12.70 5.61 -0.34
N ILE A 4 11.97 5.09 0.65
CA ILE A 4 10.51 5.11 0.66
C ILE A 4 10.04 6.57 0.71
N LYS A 5 9.16 6.95 -0.21
CA LYS A 5 8.54 8.29 -0.25
C LYS A 5 7.04 8.24 -0.52
N HIS A 6 6.58 7.25 -1.28
CA HIS A 6 5.16 7.08 -1.60
C HIS A 6 4.61 5.85 -0.90
N ILE A 7 3.48 5.99 -0.23
CA ILE A 7 2.86 4.89 0.53
C ILE A 7 1.45 4.68 -0.02
N ALA A 8 1.20 3.48 -0.57
CA ALA A 8 -0.16 3.11 -0.94
C ALA A 8 -0.94 2.72 0.30
N ILE A 9 -2.17 3.22 0.43
CA ILE A 9 -3.13 2.75 1.41
C ILE A 9 -4.24 1.99 0.69
N PHE A 10 -4.44 0.73 1.07
CA PHE A 10 -5.44 -0.18 0.52
C PHE A 10 -6.44 -0.59 1.61
N GLY A 11 -7.72 -0.73 1.24
CA GLY A 11 -8.79 -1.17 2.13
C GLY A 11 -10.19 -0.97 1.56
N GLY A 12 -11.21 -1.26 2.36
CA GLY A 12 -12.60 -1.31 1.91
C GLY A 12 -13.19 0.04 1.50
N ALA A 13 -13.90 0.05 0.37
CA ALA A 13 -14.68 1.21 -0.09
C ALA A 13 -15.92 1.49 0.79
N GLU A 14 -16.39 0.48 1.52
CA GLU A 14 -17.59 0.52 2.36
C GLU A 14 -17.32 1.02 3.78
N ALA A 15 -16.08 1.38 4.12
CA ALA A 15 -15.76 1.93 5.44
C ALA A 15 -16.57 3.21 5.69
N ALA A 16 -17.50 3.18 6.64
CA ALA A 16 -18.39 4.31 6.92
C ALA A 16 -17.62 5.47 7.57
N ASP A 17 -18.03 6.70 7.24
CA ASP A 17 -17.50 7.91 7.87
C ASP A 17 -17.64 7.82 9.40
N GLY A 18 -16.54 8.08 10.11
CA GLY A 18 -16.48 8.02 11.57
C GLY A 18 -16.41 6.61 12.18
N SER A 19 -16.45 5.54 11.37
CA SER A 19 -16.17 4.18 11.87
C SER A 19 -14.74 4.04 12.40
N ILE A 20 -14.49 3.02 13.23
CA ILE A 20 -13.15 2.73 13.77
C ILE A 20 -12.13 2.61 12.64
N LEU A 21 -12.43 1.80 11.62
CA LEU A 21 -11.57 1.62 10.44
C LEU A 21 -11.27 2.96 9.73
N TYR A 22 -12.28 3.82 9.58
CA TYR A 22 -12.09 5.13 8.95
C TYR A 22 -11.13 6.00 9.76
N GLN A 23 -11.31 6.05 11.09
CA GLN A 23 -10.46 6.84 11.99
C GLN A 23 -9.03 6.30 12.03
N GLU A 24 -8.85 4.98 12.07
CA GLU A 24 -7.53 4.35 12.03
C GLU A 24 -6.78 4.70 10.74
N VAL A 25 -7.45 4.61 9.59
CA VAL A 25 -6.86 4.98 8.30
C VAL A 25 -6.52 6.46 8.26
N PHE A 26 -7.42 7.32 8.73
CA PHE A 26 -7.19 8.76 8.80
C PHE A 26 -5.94 9.07 9.63
N ASN A 27 -5.85 8.50 10.83
CA ASN A 27 -4.73 8.73 11.75
C ASN A 27 -3.41 8.21 11.16
N VAL A 28 -3.41 7.02 10.55
CA VAL A 28 -2.22 6.49 9.87
C VAL A 28 -1.78 7.41 8.74
N ALA A 29 -2.71 7.85 7.87
CA ALA A 29 -2.37 8.74 6.77
C ALA A 29 -1.88 10.11 7.23
N GLN A 30 -2.48 10.66 8.29
CA GLN A 30 -2.03 11.89 8.93
C GLN A 30 -0.61 11.77 9.46
N THR A 31 -0.34 10.75 10.29
CA THR A 31 1.00 10.52 10.86
C THR A 31 2.05 10.34 9.77
N LEU A 32 1.73 9.61 8.69
CA LEU A 32 2.66 9.43 7.58
C LEU A 32 2.91 10.74 6.81
N ALA A 33 1.87 11.54 6.57
CA ALA A 33 1.99 12.84 5.92
C ALA A 33 2.83 13.84 6.74
N GLU A 34 2.69 13.85 8.07
CA GLU A 34 3.54 14.65 8.98
C GLU A 34 5.04 14.33 8.85
N HIS A 35 5.36 13.13 8.36
CA HIS A 35 6.73 12.65 8.14
C HIS A 35 7.16 12.71 6.67
N ASP A 36 6.57 13.61 5.88
CA ASP A 36 6.88 13.89 4.47
C ASP A 36 6.64 12.70 3.51
N TYR A 37 5.80 11.73 3.89
CA TYR A 37 5.37 10.68 2.97
C TYR A 37 4.18 11.15 2.12
N THR A 38 4.23 10.87 0.81
CA THR A 38 3.09 11.07 -0.09
C THR A 38 2.14 9.89 0.06
N ILE A 39 0.85 10.17 0.27
CA ILE A 39 -0.18 9.13 0.35
C ILE A 39 -0.73 8.83 -1.04
N VAL A 40 -0.71 7.55 -1.41
CA VAL A 40 -1.22 7.03 -2.67
C VAL A 40 -2.46 6.19 -2.39
N ASN A 41 -3.54 6.39 -3.14
CA ASN A 41 -4.74 5.57 -3.00
C ASN A 41 -5.54 5.45 -4.31
N GLY A 42 -6.62 4.68 -4.27
CA GLY A 42 -7.41 4.37 -5.46
C GLY A 42 -8.50 5.39 -5.84
N GLY A 43 -8.59 6.54 -5.17
CA GLY A 43 -9.52 7.64 -5.46
C GLY A 43 -11.01 7.36 -5.20
N GLY A 44 -11.34 6.29 -4.48
CA GLY A 44 -12.72 5.92 -4.12
C GLY A 44 -13.17 6.45 -2.75
N PRO A 45 -14.35 6.01 -2.25
CA PRO A 45 -14.83 6.34 -0.90
C PRO A 45 -14.16 5.45 0.17
N GLY A 46 -14.64 5.55 1.42
CA GLY A 46 -14.22 4.70 2.54
C GLY A 46 -12.75 4.90 2.88
N VAL A 47 -11.99 3.80 2.97
CA VAL A 47 -10.55 3.82 3.31
C VAL A 47 -9.77 4.78 2.40
N MET A 48 -10.10 4.83 1.11
CA MET A 48 -9.39 5.71 0.17
C MET A 48 -9.65 7.20 0.48
N LEU A 49 -10.87 7.56 0.87
CA LEU A 49 -11.21 8.93 1.25
C LEU A 49 -10.60 9.30 2.60
N ALA A 50 -10.67 8.39 3.59
CA ALA A 50 -10.05 8.57 4.90
C ALA A 50 -8.53 8.84 4.77
N ALA A 51 -7.86 8.10 3.88
CA ALA A 51 -6.44 8.26 3.60
C ALA A 51 -6.12 9.65 3.01
N THR A 52 -6.90 10.08 2.01
CA THR A 52 -6.75 11.43 1.42
C THR A 52 -6.95 12.51 2.49
N GLN A 53 -8.05 12.45 3.23
CA GLN A 53 -8.39 13.46 4.25
C GLN A 53 -7.37 13.50 5.39
N GLY A 54 -6.88 12.33 5.84
CA GLY A 54 -5.85 12.24 6.87
C GLY A 54 -4.59 12.97 6.46
N ALA A 55 -4.10 12.71 5.24
CA ALA A 55 -2.93 13.38 4.69
C ALA A 55 -3.13 14.89 4.53
N GLU A 56 -4.25 15.30 3.95
CA GLU A 56 -4.55 16.72 3.67
C GLU A 56 -4.78 17.54 4.94
N SER A 57 -5.23 16.91 6.03
CA SER A 57 -5.43 17.58 7.32
C SER A 57 -4.17 18.27 7.88
N VAL A 58 -2.99 17.82 7.44
CA VAL A 58 -1.68 18.36 7.82
C VAL A 58 -0.93 18.98 6.62
N GLY A 59 -1.63 19.23 5.50
CA GLY A 59 -1.03 19.76 4.28
C GLY A 59 -0.12 18.76 3.55
N GLY A 60 -0.30 17.46 3.79
CA GLY A 60 0.41 16.38 3.13
C GLY A 60 0.05 16.22 1.66
N LYS A 61 0.89 15.49 0.93
CA LYS A 61 0.70 15.26 -0.52
C LYS A 61 -0.12 14.01 -0.80
N THR A 62 -1.04 14.11 -1.75
CA THR A 62 -1.92 12.98 -2.13
C THR A 62 -1.84 12.66 -3.62
N LEU A 63 -1.92 11.38 -3.96
CA LEU A 63 -2.01 10.91 -5.34
C LEU A 63 -3.03 9.79 -5.45
N SER A 64 -3.99 9.94 -6.36
CA SER A 64 -4.94 8.88 -6.69
C SER A 64 -4.66 8.25 -8.05
N VAL A 65 -5.00 6.97 -8.17
CA VAL A 65 -5.10 6.28 -9.45
C VAL A 65 -6.52 5.77 -9.63
N THR A 66 -7.21 6.28 -10.64
CA THR A 66 -8.64 6.04 -10.89
C THR A 66 -8.85 5.37 -12.24
N PHE A 67 -10.01 4.74 -12.42
CA PHE A 67 -10.46 4.26 -13.72
C PHE A 67 -11.96 4.48 -13.85
N ASP A 68 -12.46 4.45 -15.08
CA ASP A 68 -13.90 4.54 -15.37
C ASP A 68 -14.52 3.13 -15.47
N PRO A 69 -15.40 2.74 -14.53
CA PRO A 69 -15.93 1.39 -14.42
C PRO A 69 -17.15 1.17 -15.34
N LYS A 70 -17.04 1.52 -16.63
CA LYS A 70 -18.16 1.50 -17.61
C LYS A 70 -18.95 0.17 -17.65
N ASN A 71 -18.29 -0.95 -17.39
CA ASN A 71 -18.89 -2.30 -17.39
C ASN A 71 -18.83 -2.97 -16.00
N ALA A 72 -18.61 -2.20 -14.93
CA ALA A 72 -18.43 -2.70 -13.56
C ALA A 72 -19.19 -1.81 -12.56
N PRO A 73 -20.54 -1.77 -12.59
CA PRO A 73 -21.34 -0.81 -11.82
C PRO A 73 -21.19 -0.93 -10.30
N GLY A 74 -20.69 -2.07 -9.79
CA GLY A 74 -20.40 -2.26 -8.37
C GLY A 74 -19.01 -1.77 -7.93
N PHE A 75 -18.26 -1.13 -8.82
CA PHE A 75 -16.94 -0.59 -8.51
C PHE A 75 -16.98 0.93 -8.64
N GLU A 76 -16.60 1.64 -7.58
CA GLU A 76 -16.72 3.10 -7.54
C GLU A 76 -15.81 3.79 -8.57
N GLY A 77 -14.59 3.27 -8.77
CA GLY A 77 -13.62 3.69 -9.80
C GLY A 77 -13.00 5.08 -9.59
N ARG A 78 -13.82 6.05 -9.22
CA ARG A 78 -13.52 7.44 -8.87
C ARG A 78 -14.67 8.00 -8.03
N TYR A 79 -14.37 8.53 -6.85
CA TYR A 79 -15.35 9.18 -6.00
C TYR A 79 -15.20 10.69 -6.04
N VAL A 80 -16.26 11.41 -6.39
CA VAL A 80 -16.22 12.88 -6.62
C VAL A 80 -15.72 13.66 -5.40
N LYS A 81 -15.99 13.16 -4.18
CA LYS A 81 -15.52 13.82 -2.94
C LYS A 81 -14.07 13.51 -2.59
N ASN A 82 -13.45 12.51 -3.21
CA ASN A 82 -12.05 12.19 -2.99
C ASN A 82 -11.19 12.96 -4.01
N GLN A 83 -10.88 14.21 -3.67
CA GLN A 83 -10.02 15.07 -4.49
C GLN A 83 -8.60 14.95 -3.95
N THR A 84 -7.66 14.53 -4.79
CA THR A 84 -6.24 14.41 -4.44
C THR A 84 -5.42 15.41 -5.24
N ASP A 85 -4.20 15.76 -4.79
CA ASP A 85 -3.34 16.73 -5.50
C ASP A 85 -3.05 16.31 -6.94
N LYS A 86 -2.95 15.00 -7.17
CA LYS A 86 -2.70 14.41 -8.48
C LYS A 86 -3.58 13.20 -8.70
N GLU A 87 -4.18 13.14 -9.89
CA GLU A 87 -4.97 12.00 -10.34
C GLU A 87 -4.33 11.41 -11.61
N ILE A 88 -4.05 10.10 -11.57
CA ILE A 88 -3.69 9.30 -12.75
C ILE A 88 -4.92 8.50 -13.16
N LYS A 89 -5.33 8.62 -14.43
CA LYS A 89 -6.47 7.88 -14.97
C LYS A 89 -5.99 6.72 -15.82
N THR A 90 -6.46 5.51 -15.52
CA THR A 90 -6.17 4.28 -16.27
C THR A 90 -7.42 3.78 -16.99
N HIS A 91 -7.26 2.83 -17.92
CA HIS A 91 -8.37 2.37 -18.76
C HIS A 91 -9.19 1.25 -18.13
N ASN A 92 -8.58 0.46 -17.26
CA ASN A 92 -9.23 -0.68 -16.60
C ASN A 92 -8.67 -0.91 -15.19
N TYR A 93 -9.30 -1.84 -14.48
CA TYR A 93 -8.95 -2.20 -13.11
C TYR A 93 -7.52 -2.76 -12.97
N ILE A 94 -7.09 -3.59 -13.92
CA ILE A 94 -5.77 -4.25 -13.86
C ILE A 94 -4.67 -3.20 -13.99
N GLU A 95 -4.78 -2.31 -14.97
CA GLU A 95 -3.88 -1.17 -15.13
C GLU A 95 -3.87 -0.27 -13.89
N ARG A 96 -5.04 0.01 -13.31
CA ARG A 96 -5.14 0.79 -12.07
C ARG A 96 -4.35 0.15 -10.94
N MET A 97 -4.54 -1.14 -10.71
CA MET A 97 -3.89 -1.87 -9.62
C MET A 97 -2.36 -1.85 -9.78
N PHE A 98 -1.85 -2.16 -10.98
CA PHE A 98 -0.41 -2.13 -11.22
C PHE A 98 0.15 -0.72 -11.15
N THR A 99 -0.57 0.28 -11.65
CA THR A 99 -0.15 1.69 -11.55
C THR A 99 -0.06 2.14 -10.09
N LEU A 100 -1.02 1.77 -9.23
CA LEU A 100 -0.95 2.03 -7.78
C LEU A 100 0.31 1.46 -7.15
N MET A 101 0.62 0.20 -7.48
CA MET A 101 1.81 -0.48 -7.00
C MET A 101 3.08 0.15 -7.55
N GLU A 102 3.11 0.56 -8.82
CA GLU A 102 4.26 1.23 -9.45
C GLU A 102 4.55 2.60 -8.82
N GLN A 103 3.51 3.40 -8.56
CA GLN A 103 3.61 4.74 -7.97
C GLN A 103 3.95 4.73 -6.46
N SER A 104 4.03 3.57 -5.83
CA SER A 104 4.23 3.45 -4.38
C SER A 104 5.53 2.71 -4.04
N ASP A 105 6.18 3.06 -2.93
CA ASP A 105 7.43 2.43 -2.47
C ASP A 105 7.21 1.41 -1.33
N CYS A 106 6.06 1.54 -0.66
CA CYS A 106 5.57 0.74 0.46
C CYS A 106 4.02 0.69 0.40
N TYR A 107 3.42 -0.33 0.99
CA TYR A 107 1.95 -0.44 1.08
C TYR A 107 1.51 -0.62 2.54
N VAL A 108 0.37 -0.04 2.92
CA VAL A 108 -0.32 -0.30 4.19
C VAL A 108 -1.72 -0.81 3.85
N ILE A 109 -2.03 -2.03 4.29
CA ILE A 109 -3.21 -2.78 3.89
C ILE A 109 -4.12 -2.95 5.10
N PHE A 110 -5.27 -2.28 5.06
CA PHE A 110 -6.30 -2.33 6.09
C PHE A 110 -7.36 -3.40 5.76
N ASN A 111 -8.37 -3.51 6.62
CA ASN A 111 -9.54 -4.34 6.34
C ASN A 111 -10.27 -3.86 5.08
N GLY A 112 -10.71 -4.80 4.25
CA GLY A 112 -11.41 -4.54 3.01
C GLY A 112 -11.93 -5.79 2.33
N GLY A 113 -12.55 -5.57 1.17
CA GLY A 113 -13.18 -6.63 0.37
C GLY A 113 -12.25 -7.25 -0.67
N THR A 114 -12.85 -7.74 -1.76
CA THR A 114 -12.14 -8.46 -2.83
C THR A 114 -11.07 -7.62 -3.55
N GLY A 115 -11.28 -6.31 -3.69
CA GLY A 115 -10.27 -5.40 -4.23
C GLY A 115 -9.00 -5.39 -3.38
N THR A 116 -9.15 -5.20 -2.06
CA THR A 116 -8.06 -5.26 -1.09
C THR A 116 -7.37 -6.61 -1.07
N ILE A 117 -8.12 -7.72 -1.20
CA ILE A 117 -7.55 -9.06 -1.33
C ILE A 117 -6.68 -9.18 -2.59
N SER A 118 -7.10 -8.59 -3.71
CA SER A 118 -6.30 -8.61 -4.96
C SER A 118 -5.00 -7.82 -4.83
N GLU A 119 -5.05 -6.67 -4.14
CA GLU A 119 -3.89 -5.82 -3.86
C GLU A 119 -2.92 -6.54 -2.91
N PHE A 120 -3.44 -7.12 -1.82
CA PHE A 120 -2.70 -7.95 -0.87
C PHE A 120 -2.03 -9.15 -1.54
N GLY A 121 -2.79 -9.96 -2.29
CA GLY A 121 -2.27 -11.16 -2.94
C GLY A 121 -1.18 -10.83 -3.96
N THR A 122 -1.36 -9.74 -4.71
CA THR A 122 -0.35 -9.27 -5.66
C THR A 122 0.89 -8.75 -4.95
N ALA A 123 0.74 -7.92 -3.92
CA ALA A 123 1.85 -7.43 -3.10
C ALA A 123 2.65 -8.59 -2.49
N TRP A 124 1.96 -9.59 -1.93
CA TRP A 124 2.57 -10.75 -1.32
C TRP A 124 3.32 -11.62 -2.34
N CYS A 125 2.70 -11.88 -3.50
CA CYS A 125 3.32 -12.61 -4.61
C CYS A 125 4.59 -11.91 -5.11
N LEU A 126 4.53 -10.60 -5.35
CA LEU A 126 5.68 -9.81 -5.78
C LEU A 126 6.78 -9.78 -4.71
N ALA A 127 6.40 -9.66 -3.44
CA ALA A 127 7.33 -9.67 -2.34
C ALA A 127 8.11 -10.98 -2.25
N ARG A 128 7.42 -12.09 -2.50
CA ARG A 128 8.03 -13.41 -2.55
C ARG A 128 8.95 -13.60 -3.75
N LEU A 129 8.51 -13.19 -4.93
CA LEU A 129 9.27 -13.28 -6.17
C LEU A 129 10.58 -12.49 -6.09
N TYR A 130 10.53 -11.31 -5.46
CA TYR A 130 11.66 -10.40 -5.32
C TYR A 130 12.14 -10.31 -3.86
N TYR A 131 12.18 -11.42 -3.13
CA TYR A 131 12.61 -11.44 -1.73
C TYR A 131 13.96 -10.71 -1.53
N GLY A 132 14.04 -9.81 -0.55
CA GLY A 132 15.21 -8.94 -0.31
C GLY A 132 15.32 -7.71 -1.23
N HIS A 133 14.53 -7.63 -2.30
CA HIS A 133 14.50 -6.51 -3.26
C HIS A 133 13.09 -5.97 -3.54
N HIS A 134 12.09 -6.40 -2.79
CA HIS A 134 10.70 -6.04 -2.99
C HIS A 134 10.30 -4.74 -2.30
N LYS A 135 9.12 -4.24 -2.66
CA LYS A 135 8.44 -3.18 -1.90
C LYS A 135 7.86 -3.81 -0.63
N PRO A 136 8.24 -3.35 0.56
CA PRO A 136 7.70 -3.88 1.80
C PRO A 136 6.23 -3.49 1.89
N PHE A 137 5.49 -4.24 2.69
CA PHE A 137 4.12 -3.89 3.00
C PHE A 137 3.78 -4.22 4.43
N ILE A 138 2.77 -3.53 4.93
CA ILE A 138 2.30 -3.59 6.30
C ILE A 138 0.84 -4.00 6.26
N LEU A 139 0.50 -4.97 7.10
CA LEU A 139 -0.87 -5.38 7.35
C LEU A 139 -1.35 -4.69 8.61
N TYR A 140 -2.40 -3.86 8.51
CA TYR A 140 -2.91 -3.10 9.63
C TYR A 140 -4.13 -3.78 10.26
N GLY A 141 -4.03 -4.11 11.55
CA GLY A 141 -5.08 -4.69 12.38
C GLY A 141 -4.83 -6.15 12.74
N ASN A 142 -5.12 -6.51 14.00
CA ASN A 142 -4.90 -7.84 14.56
C ASN A 142 -5.60 -8.99 13.80
N PHE A 143 -6.69 -8.71 13.09
CA PHE A 143 -7.41 -9.73 12.31
C PHE A 143 -6.53 -10.38 11.23
N TRP A 144 -5.47 -9.69 10.78
CA TRP A 144 -4.53 -10.25 9.82
C TRP A 144 -3.79 -11.48 10.37
N HIS A 145 -3.60 -11.62 11.68
CA HIS A 145 -3.02 -12.83 12.26
C HIS A 145 -3.86 -14.06 11.91
N ASP A 146 -5.18 -13.96 12.04
CA ASP A 146 -6.10 -15.06 11.73
C ASP A 146 -6.15 -15.34 10.22
N VAL A 147 -6.14 -14.31 9.40
CA VAL A 147 -6.12 -14.43 7.93
C VAL A 147 -4.84 -15.14 7.48
N ILE A 148 -3.67 -14.70 7.94
CA ILE A 148 -2.39 -15.33 7.60
C ILE A 148 -2.32 -16.76 8.12
N ALA A 149 -2.77 -17.02 9.35
CA ALA A 149 -2.85 -18.38 9.90
C ALA A 149 -3.74 -19.29 9.03
N ALA A 150 -4.85 -18.78 8.51
CA ALA A 150 -5.71 -19.53 7.60
C ALA A 150 -5.01 -19.87 6.27
N PHE A 151 -4.22 -18.95 5.69
CA PHE A 151 -3.41 -19.24 4.50
C PHE A 151 -2.39 -20.36 4.77
N TYR A 152 -1.62 -20.28 5.85
CA TYR A 152 -0.64 -21.32 6.21
C TYR A 152 -1.28 -22.66 6.55
N LYS A 153 -2.49 -22.66 7.12
CA LYS A 153 -3.23 -23.88 7.44
C LYS A 153 -3.79 -24.58 6.21
N ASN A 154 -4.25 -23.81 5.21
CA ASN A 154 -5.08 -24.36 4.13
C ASN A 154 -4.42 -24.30 2.74
N MET A 155 -3.28 -23.62 2.59
CA MET A 155 -2.59 -23.46 1.31
C MET A 155 -1.12 -23.88 1.39
N MET A 156 -0.50 -24.09 0.23
CA MET A 156 0.91 -24.52 0.10
C MET A 156 1.87 -23.35 0.30
N MET A 157 1.83 -22.74 1.49
CA MET A 157 2.75 -21.67 1.87
C MET A 157 4.15 -22.23 2.14
N ARG A 158 5.20 -21.50 1.75
CA ARG A 158 6.59 -21.89 2.02
C ARG A 158 7.05 -21.28 3.34
N ALA A 159 8.08 -21.89 3.91
CA ALA A 159 8.79 -21.29 5.03
C ALA A 159 9.31 -19.90 4.64
N ASN A 160 9.07 -18.90 5.50
CA ASN A 160 9.43 -17.48 5.34
C ASN A 160 8.54 -16.64 4.42
N ASP A 161 7.41 -17.16 3.92
CA ASP A 161 6.49 -16.32 3.13
C ASP A 161 5.88 -15.19 3.99
N ASP A 162 5.91 -15.30 5.31
CA ASP A 162 5.49 -14.32 6.31
C ASP A 162 6.56 -13.26 6.64
N LYS A 163 7.82 -13.49 6.27
CA LYS A 163 8.94 -12.57 6.57
C LYS A 163 9.01 -11.34 5.66
N VAL A 164 7.98 -11.11 4.84
CA VAL A 164 7.94 -10.05 3.83
C VAL A 164 7.02 -8.89 4.20
N PHE A 165 6.32 -9.00 5.33
CA PHE A 165 5.43 -7.99 5.85
C PHE A 165 5.49 -7.93 7.37
N GLU A 166 5.01 -6.81 7.91
CA GLU A 166 4.79 -6.62 9.35
C GLU A 166 3.29 -6.47 9.61
N ILE A 167 2.80 -7.00 10.73
CA ILE A 167 1.43 -6.74 11.22
C ILE A 167 1.52 -5.67 12.31
N THR A 168 0.71 -4.61 12.16
CA THR A 168 0.73 -3.43 13.05
C THR A 168 -0.68 -3.04 13.48
N ASN A 169 -0.80 -2.27 14.55
CA ASN A 169 -2.09 -1.87 15.12
C ASN A 169 -2.17 -0.38 15.52
N SER A 170 -1.16 0.42 15.19
CA SER A 170 -1.18 1.85 15.45
C SER A 170 -0.41 2.66 14.40
N PRO A 171 -0.70 3.96 14.24
CA PRO A 171 0.08 4.85 13.37
C PRO A 171 1.58 4.86 13.68
N GLU A 172 1.95 4.82 14.96
CA GLU A 172 3.33 4.80 15.41
C GLU A 172 4.02 3.49 15.01
N GLU A 173 3.32 2.36 15.09
CA GLU A 173 3.82 1.07 14.63
C GLU A 173 4.06 1.05 13.12
N VAL A 174 3.13 1.61 12.33
CA VAL A 174 3.30 1.75 10.88
C VAL A 174 4.55 2.57 10.58
N LEU A 175 4.70 3.74 11.20
CA LEU A 175 5.86 4.60 10.99
C LEU A 175 7.17 3.91 11.41
N ARG A 176 7.18 3.20 12.55
CA ARG A 176 8.33 2.41 13.00
C ARG A 176 8.72 1.35 11.97
N ALA A 177 7.76 0.59 11.45
CA ALA A 177 8.01 -0.43 10.44
C ALA A 177 8.62 0.18 9.16
N ILE A 178 8.08 1.30 8.68
CA ILE A 178 8.64 2.00 7.50
C ILE A 178 10.07 2.50 7.75
N ASN A 179 10.35 3.01 8.95
CA ASN A 179 11.70 3.43 9.32
C ASN A 179 12.68 2.25 9.36
N LEU A 180 12.24 1.09 9.84
CA LEU A 180 13.03 -0.14 9.81
C LEU A 180 13.32 -0.57 8.36
N PHE A 181 12.30 -0.59 7.49
CA PHE A 181 12.50 -0.92 6.08
C PHE A 181 13.46 0.03 5.37
N ASN A 182 13.40 1.33 5.67
CA ASN A 182 14.37 2.29 5.15
C ASN A 182 15.79 1.97 5.64
N LYS A 183 15.97 1.66 6.93
CA LYS A 183 17.27 1.29 7.50
C LYS A 183 17.85 0.05 6.83
N GLU A 184 17.07 -1.03 6.72
CA GLU A 184 17.49 -2.28 6.05
C GLU A 184 17.88 -2.03 4.59
N ARG A 185 17.13 -1.19 3.87
CA ARG A 185 17.44 -0.81 2.49
C ARG A 185 18.75 -0.03 2.36
N GLU A 186 19.08 0.82 3.33
CA GLU A 186 20.37 1.52 3.36
C GLU A 186 21.52 0.55 3.70
N GLU A 187 21.34 -0.37 4.64
CA GLU A 187 22.34 -1.40 4.97
C GLU A 187 22.64 -2.30 3.76
N VAL A 188 21.63 -2.73 3.01
CA VAL A 188 21.80 -3.50 1.77
C VAL A 188 22.57 -2.70 0.72
N LYS A 189 22.30 -1.39 0.56
CA LYS A 189 23.07 -0.54 -0.36
C LYS A 189 24.53 -0.40 0.05
N LEU A 190 24.80 -0.27 1.34
CA LEU A 190 26.17 -0.15 1.88
C LEU A 190 26.95 -1.45 1.74
N LYS A 191 26.29 -2.60 1.94
CA LYS A 191 26.90 -3.93 1.82
C LYS A 191 27.14 -4.35 0.37
N TYR A 192 26.26 -3.92 -0.55
CA TYR A 192 26.37 -4.18 -1.97
C TYR A 192 26.30 -2.86 -2.76
N PRO A 193 27.32 -1.99 -2.65
CA PRO A 193 27.37 -0.77 -3.44
C PRO A 193 27.37 -1.18 -4.91
N LYS A 194 26.50 -0.58 -5.73
CA LYS A 194 26.33 -0.91 -7.15
C LYS A 194 27.70 -1.09 -7.83
N SER A 195 28.14 -2.35 -7.98
CA SER A 195 29.26 -2.68 -8.83
C SER A 195 28.78 -2.52 -10.28
N LYS A 196 29.68 -2.07 -11.15
CA LYS A 196 29.45 -1.79 -12.57
C LYS A 196 28.79 -2.98 -13.28
N VAL A 197 27.46 -3.03 -13.31
CA VAL A 197 26.68 -3.90 -14.20
C VAL A 197 25.61 -3.05 -14.87
N ASP A 198 26.06 -1.98 -15.54
CA ASP A 198 25.34 -1.38 -16.65
C ASP A 198 26.00 -1.88 -17.94
N LYS A 199 25.17 -2.25 -18.92
CA LYS A 199 25.49 -2.70 -20.29
C LYS A 199 25.56 -4.21 -20.59
N LYS A 200 24.59 -5.03 -20.15
CA LYS A 200 24.39 -6.33 -20.84
C LYS A 200 22.97 -6.75 -21.20
N TYR A 201 21.93 -6.01 -20.79
CA TYR A 201 20.54 -6.33 -21.13
C TYR A 201 19.69 -5.11 -21.49
N THR A 202 20.24 -4.23 -22.32
CA THR A 202 19.43 -3.38 -23.20
C THR A 202 19.61 -3.89 -24.63
N ARG A 203 18.68 -4.75 -25.06
CA ARG A 203 18.36 -5.01 -26.46
C ARG A 203 16.86 -4.92 -26.60
#